data_AF-B0E924-F1
#
_entry.id   AF-B0E924-F1
#
_cell.length_a   1.000
_cell.length_b   1.000
_cell.length_c   1.000
_cell.angle_alpha   90.00
_cell.angle_beta   90.00
_cell.angle_gamma   90.00
#
_symmetry.space_group_name_H-M   'P 1'
#
loop_
_entity.id
_entity.type
_entity.pdbx_description
1 polymer ?
#
loop_
_entity_poly.entity_id
_entity_poly.type
_entity_poly.pdbx_seq_one_letter_code
_entity_poly.pdbx_strand_id
1 'polypeptide(L)'
;MEVEDKITSTKMENVKVNDLNEFFLDMFMLRDLCDDFVEMFKKEERYYPNEEKYNELLEEEAIAVDNIYNLTNEIKENYKEVIEAFYERRLHRMEERMLNSYKEIEKKPRKPKEEED
;
A
#
# COMPACT_ATOMS: atom_id res chain seq x y z
N MET A 1 -27.59 1.85 14.40
CA MET A 1 -26.14 1.82 14.65
C MET A 1 -25.56 2.98 13.89
N GLU A 2 -25.13 3.99 14.64
CA GLU A 2 -24.61 5.25 14.13
C GLU A 2 -23.35 4.99 13.30
N VAL A 3 -23.28 5.64 12.15
CA VAL A 3 -22.15 5.58 11.20
C VAL A 3 -20.90 6.30 11.77
N GLU A 4 -20.98 6.76 13.02
CA GLU A 4 -19.94 7.50 13.74
C GLU A 4 -18.95 6.60 14.50
N ASP A 5 -19.24 5.30 14.66
CA ASP A 5 -18.31 4.37 15.31
C ASP A 5 -17.21 3.93 14.33
N LYS A 6 -16.00 4.42 14.60
CA LYS A 6 -14.67 3.99 14.08
C LYS A 6 -14.03 4.84 12.98
N ILE A 7 -13.95 6.14 13.21
CA ILE A 7 -12.62 6.76 13.10
C ILE A 7 -12.01 6.68 14.49
N THR A 8 -11.59 5.49 14.92
CA THR A 8 -10.60 5.39 16.00
C THR A 8 -9.36 6.05 15.44
N SER A 9 -9.15 7.31 15.84
CA SER A 9 -8.05 8.15 15.42
C SER A 9 -6.74 7.45 15.79
N THR A 10 -6.20 6.62 14.90
CA THR A 10 -4.78 6.29 14.98
C THR A 10 -4.08 7.57 14.59
N LYS A 11 -3.66 8.33 15.60
CA LYS A 11 -3.06 9.63 15.40
C LYS A 11 -1.71 9.38 14.71
N MET A 12 -1.61 9.72 13.43
CA MET A 12 -0.34 9.79 12.70
C MET A 12 0.41 11.05 13.16
N GLU A 13 0.57 11.25 14.48
CA GLU A 13 1.14 12.49 15.07
C GLU A 13 2.56 12.74 14.57
N ASN A 14 3.23 11.68 14.13
CA ASN A 14 4.62 11.70 13.69
C ASN A 14 4.78 11.98 12.19
N VAL A 15 3.69 12.06 11.41
CA VAL A 15 3.76 12.31 9.96
C VAL A 15 3.32 13.73 9.64
N LYS A 16 4.22 14.53 9.06
CA LYS A 16 3.86 15.86 8.57
C LYS A 16 2.98 15.71 7.33
N VAL A 17 1.98 16.60 7.21
CA VAL A 17 1.06 16.61 6.07
C VAL A 17 1.81 16.81 4.75
N ASN A 18 2.87 17.63 4.74
CA ASN A 18 3.68 17.86 3.54
C ASN A 18 4.40 16.58 3.10
N ASP A 19 5.09 15.91 4.02
CA ASP A 19 5.80 14.65 3.75
C ASP A 19 4.84 13.58 3.20
N LEU A 20 3.59 13.54 3.69
CA LEU A 20 2.55 12.65 3.17
C LEU A 20 2.12 13.02 1.75
N ASN A 21 2.00 14.33 1.47
CA ASN A 21 1.60 14.82 0.16
C ASN A 21 2.68 14.54 -0.90
N GLU A 22 3.93 14.80 -0.55
CA GLU A 22 5.12 14.50 -1.36
C GLU A 22 5.25 12.99 -1.61
N PHE A 23 5.09 12.16 -0.56
CA PHE A 23 5.02 10.71 -0.70
C PHE A 23 3.98 10.26 -1.72
N PHE A 24 2.77 10.82 -1.69
CA PHE A 24 1.74 10.44 -2.66
C PHE A 24 2.06 10.90 -4.08
N LEU A 25 2.65 12.08 -4.27
CA LEU A 25 3.08 12.55 -5.58
C LEU A 25 4.13 11.60 -6.18
N ASP A 26 5.11 11.17 -5.40
CA ASP A 26 6.14 10.24 -5.86
C ASP A 26 5.56 8.85 -6.14
N MET A 27 4.59 8.40 -5.34
CA MET A 27 3.85 7.15 -5.61
C MET A 27 3.01 7.22 -6.89
N PHE A 28 2.44 8.39 -7.23
CA PHE A 28 1.77 8.58 -8.52
C PHE A 28 2.76 8.56 -9.67
N MET A 29 3.91 9.21 -9.53
CA MET A 29 4.99 9.17 -10.53
C MET A 29 5.49 7.74 -10.74
N LEU A 30 5.67 6.97 -9.67
CA LEU A 30 6.06 5.56 -9.75
C LEU A 30 5.01 4.73 -10.49
N ARG A 31 3.72 4.96 -10.23
CA ARG A 31 2.64 4.30 -10.96
C ARG A 31 2.74 4.60 -12.46
N ASP A 32 2.91 5.87 -12.82
CA ASP A 32 2.95 6.28 -14.22
C ASP A 32 4.18 5.68 -14.94
N LEU A 33 5.35 5.65 -14.28
CA LEU A 33 6.54 4.97 -14.81
C LEU A 33 6.33 3.46 -15.02
N CYS A 34 5.67 2.78 -14.07
CA CYS A 34 5.34 1.37 -14.21
C CYS A 34 4.35 1.13 -15.35
N ASP A 35 3.34 2.00 -15.52
CA ASP A 35 2.38 1.92 -16.62
C ASP A 35 3.09 2.10 -17.97
N ASP A 36 4.01 3.08 -18.08
CA ASP A 36 4.83 3.29 -19.27
C ASP A 36 5.73 2.09 -19.59
N PHE A 37 6.36 1.50 -18.56
CA PHE A 37 7.18 0.30 -18.71
C PHE A 37 6.38 -0.89 -19.24
N VAL A 38 5.15 -1.09 -18.74
CA VAL A 38 4.24 -2.13 -19.26
C VAL A 38 3.85 -1.87 -20.73
N GLU A 39 3.67 -0.62 -21.12
CA GLU A 39 3.40 -0.26 -22.52
C GLU A 39 4.61 -0.46 -23.44
N MET A 40 5.85 -0.40 -22.93
CA MET A 40 7.06 -0.74 -23.68
C MET A 40 7.06 -2.23 -24.08
N PHE A 41 6.81 -3.14 -23.13
CA PHE A 41 6.70 -4.58 -23.44
C PHE A 41 5.63 -4.88 -24.50
N LYS A 42 4.45 -4.24 -24.40
CA LYS A 42 3.38 -4.40 -25.40
C LYS A 42 3.77 -3.91 -26.79
N LYS A 43 4.72 -2.97 -26.89
CA LYS A 43 5.27 -2.51 -28.15
C LYS A 43 6.35 -3.47 -28.64
N GLU A 44 7.20 -3.98 -27.74
CA GLU A 44 8.24 -4.97 -28.04
C GLU A 44 7.65 -6.20 -28.73
N GLU A 45 6.54 -6.73 -28.21
CA GLU A 45 5.84 -7.91 -28.76
C GLU A 45 5.40 -7.77 -30.24
N ARG A 46 5.45 -6.57 -30.81
CA ARG A 46 5.06 -6.29 -32.21
C ARG A 46 6.23 -6.38 -33.19
N TYR A 47 7.45 -6.55 -32.72
CA TYR A 47 8.67 -6.56 -33.52
C TYR A 47 9.38 -7.91 -33.43
N TYR A 48 10.04 -8.33 -34.51
CA TYR A 48 10.89 -9.51 -34.47
C TYR A 48 12.24 -9.19 -33.79
N PRO A 49 12.87 -10.16 -33.10
CA PRO A 49 14.14 -9.92 -32.39
C PRO A 49 15.33 -9.46 -33.26
N ASN A 50 15.26 -9.66 -34.57
CA ASN A 50 16.28 -9.22 -35.52
C ASN A 50 16.03 -7.80 -36.06
N GLU A 51 14.94 -7.15 -35.68
CA GLU A 51 14.65 -5.77 -36.05
C GLU A 51 15.41 -4.80 -35.14
N GLU A 52 15.98 -3.74 -35.71
CA GLU A 52 16.66 -2.67 -34.96
C GLU A 52 15.74 -2.08 -33.88
N LYS A 53 14.46 -1.89 -34.22
CA LYS A 53 13.45 -1.37 -33.31
C LYS A 53 13.18 -2.25 -32.08
N TYR A 54 13.38 -3.56 -32.21
CA TYR A 54 13.29 -4.48 -31.06
C TYR A 54 14.42 -4.18 -30.06
N ASN A 55 15.65 -4.00 -30.56
CA ASN A 55 16.81 -3.67 -29.71
C ASN A 55 16.67 -2.27 -29.09
N GLU A 56 16.19 -1.27 -29.84
CA GLU A 56 15.91 0.07 -29.30
C GLU A 56 14.92 0.01 -28.13
N LEU A 57 13.86 -0.81 -28.24
CA LEU A 57 12.88 -0.98 -27.16
C LEU A 57 13.50 -1.63 -25.91
N LEU A 58 14.37 -2.63 -26.08
CA LEU A 58 15.08 -3.25 -24.96
C LEU A 58 16.03 -2.27 -24.25
N GLU A 59 16.68 -1.37 -24.98
CA GLU A 59 17.53 -0.33 -24.41
C GLU A 59 16.70 0.66 -23.57
N GLU A 60 15.55 1.10 -24.09
CA GLU A 60 14.62 1.97 -23.37
C GLU A 60 14.02 1.29 -22.12
N GLU A 61 13.69 0.00 -22.22
CA GLU A 61 13.22 -0.80 -21.08
C GLU A 61 14.27 -0.91 -19.98
N ALA A 62 15.54 -1.11 -20.34
CA ALA A 62 16.63 -1.13 -19.38
C ALA A 62 16.77 0.21 -18.63
N ILE A 63 16.61 1.33 -19.34
CA ILE A 63 16.59 2.68 -18.73
C ILE A 63 15.38 2.84 -17.81
N ALA A 64 14.20 2.39 -18.22
CA ALA A 64 12.98 2.46 -17.41
C ALA A 64 13.12 1.67 -16.10
N VAL A 65 13.74 0.48 -16.13
CA VAL A 65 14.03 -0.31 -14.93
C VAL A 65 14.93 0.45 -13.96
N ASP A 66 15.98 1.12 -14.44
CA ASP A 66 16.88 1.91 -13.59
C ASP A 66 16.14 3.11 -12.97
N ASN A 67 15.31 3.79 -13.75
CA ASN A 67 14.47 4.90 -13.25
C ASN A 67 13.50 4.44 -12.15
N ILE A 68 12.84 3.29 -12.34
CA ILE A 68 11.96 2.70 -11.32
C ILE A 68 12.75 2.35 -10.06
N TYR A 69 13.94 1.76 -10.21
CA TYR A 69 14.81 1.43 -9.08
C TYR A 69 15.23 2.68 -8.30
N ASN A 70 15.66 3.73 -9.00
CA ASN A 70 16.08 4.98 -8.37
C ASN A 70 14.92 5.65 -7.63
N LEU A 71 13.76 5.79 -8.27
CA LEU A 71 12.59 6.40 -7.63
C LEU A 71 12.08 5.58 -6.43
N THR A 72 12.02 4.25 -6.54
CA THR A 72 11.58 3.41 -5.41
C THR A 72 12.54 3.47 -4.23
N ASN A 73 13.84 3.60 -4.47
CA ASN A 73 14.82 3.84 -3.41
C ASN A 73 14.65 5.21 -2.77
N GLU A 74 14.47 6.27 -3.57
CA GLU A 74 14.21 7.61 -3.04
C GLU A 74 12.95 7.64 -2.18
N ILE A 75 11.86 7.01 -2.64
CA ILE A 75 10.63 6.90 -1.85
C ILE A 75 10.89 6.19 -0.51
N LYS A 76 11.65 5.09 -0.54
CA LYS A 76 11.94 4.30 0.66
C LYS A 76 12.79 5.07 1.67
N GLU A 77 13.81 5.78 1.22
CA GLU A 77 14.74 6.50 2.09
C GLU A 77 14.14 7.82 2.60
N ASN A 78 13.47 8.58 1.73
CA ASN A 78 12.94 9.91 2.08
C ASN A 78 11.66 9.84 2.92
N TYR A 79 10.83 8.82 2.75
CA TYR A 79 9.53 8.70 3.42
C TYR A 79 9.48 7.56 4.43
N LYS A 80 10.62 7.19 5.02
CA LYS A 80 10.72 6.12 6.02
C LYS A 80 9.71 6.29 7.16
N GLU A 81 9.59 7.50 7.72
CA GLU A 81 8.66 7.79 8.82
C GLU A 81 7.19 7.62 8.40
N VAL A 82 6.85 8.01 7.17
CA VAL A 82 5.51 7.81 6.58
C VAL A 82 5.20 6.33 6.46
N ILE A 83 6.14 5.54 5.93
CA ILE A 83 6.03 4.10 5.74
C ILE A 83 5.90 3.38 7.10
N GLU A 84 6.74 3.74 8.07
CA GLU A 84 6.69 3.20 9.43
C GLU A 84 5.35 3.50 10.11
N ALA A 85 4.83 4.73 9.98
CA ALA A 85 3.51 5.07 10.51
C ALA A 85 2.38 4.22 9.90
N PHE A 86 2.47 3.88 8.60
CA PHE A 86 1.52 2.95 7.99
C PHE A 86 1.66 1.52 8.52
N TYR A 87 2.88 1.05 8.81
CA TYR A 87 3.12 -0.26 9.42
C TYR A 87 2.59 -0.34 10.86
N GLU A 88 2.90 0.65 11.70
CA GLU A 88 2.39 0.75 13.07
C GLU A 88 0.86 0.75 13.08
N ARG A 89 0.25 1.54 12.20
CA ARG A 89 -1.21 1.56 12.04
C ARG A 89 -1.77 0.20 11.62
N ARG A 90 -1.06 -0.55 10.77
CA ARG A 90 -1.47 -1.92 10.40
C ARG A 90 -1.41 -2.86 11.61
N LEU A 91 -0.37 -2.78 12.43
CA LEU A 91 -0.21 -3.59 13.65
C LEU A 91 -1.33 -3.29 14.66
N HIS A 92 -1.61 -2.02 14.95
CA HIS A 92 -2.70 -1.65 15.87
C HIS A 92 -4.07 -2.17 15.40
N ARG A 93 -4.39 -2.08 14.10
CA ARG A 93 -5.62 -2.68 13.56
C ARG A 93 -5.66 -4.20 13.70
N MET A 94 -4.52 -4.86 13.74
CA MET A 94 -4.44 -6.30 13.96
C MET A 94 -4.68 -6.64 15.44
N GLU A 95 -4.04 -5.91 16.35
CA GLU A 95 -4.21 -6.05 17.81
C GLU A 95 -5.66 -5.79 18.22
N GLU A 96 -6.28 -4.73 17.70
CA GLU A 96 -7.68 -4.39 17.98
C GLU A 96 -8.62 -5.50 17.54
N ARG A 97 -8.38 -6.10 16.35
CA ARG A 97 -9.16 -7.23 15.86
C ARG A 97 -9.00 -8.45 16.77
N MET A 98 -7.78 -8.77 17.18
CA MET A 98 -7.52 -9.88 18.12
C MET A 98 -8.23 -9.67 19.45
N LEU A 99 -8.10 -8.49 20.05
CA LEU A 99 -8.73 -8.17 21.33
C LEU A 99 -10.26 -8.27 21.27
N ASN A 100 -10.86 -7.82 20.16
CA ASN A 100 -12.29 -7.94 19.95
C ASN A 100 -12.73 -9.41 19.85
N SER A 101 -11.99 -10.25 19.12
CA SER A 101 -12.25 -11.69 19.06
C SER A 101 -12.17 -12.36 20.44
N TYR A 102 -11.17 -12.01 21.27
CA TYR A 102 -11.08 -12.52 22.65
C TYR A 102 -12.28 -12.11 23.50
N LYS A 103 -12.69 -10.84 23.45
CA LYS A 103 -13.87 -10.35 24.17
C LYS A 103 -15.17 -11.05 23.76
N GLU A 104 -15.29 -11.49 22.51
CA GLU A 104 -16.45 -12.26 22.05
C GLU A 104 -16.44 -13.69 22.59
N ILE A 105 -15.28 -14.33 22.68
CA ILE A 105 -15.11 -15.67 23.27
C ILE A 105 -15.38 -15.64 24.79
N GLU A 106 -14.97 -14.58 25.49
CA GLU A 106 -15.19 -14.43 26.93
C GLU A 106 -16.64 -14.11 27.34
N LYS A 107 -17.49 -13.67 26.40
CA LYS A 107 -18.93 -13.53 26.67
C LYS A 107 -19.52 -14.92 26.91
N LYS A 108 -19.63 -15.30 28.19
CA LYS A 108 -20.28 -16.54 28.63
C LYS A 108 -21.59 -16.78 27.86
N PRO A 109 -21.91 -18.03 27.47
CA PRO A 109 -23.18 -18.33 26.83
C PRO A 109 -24.31 -17.84 27.75
N ARG A 110 -25.23 -17.05 27.21
CA ARG A 110 -26.44 -16.61 27.93
C ARG A 110 -27.13 -17.88 28.43
N LYS A 111 -27.16 -18.08 29.75
CA LYS A 111 -28.00 -19.13 30.33
C LYS A 111 -29.44 -18.86 29.88
N PRO A 112 -30.16 -19.87 29.37
CA PRO A 112 -31.59 -19.74 29.12
C PRO A 112 -32.26 -19.23 30.40
N LYS A 113 -33.15 -18.25 30.28
CA LYS A 113 -34.00 -17.87 31.41
C LYS A 113 -34.84 -19.10 31.73
N GLU A 114 -34.68 -19.65 32.92
CA GLU A 114 -35.62 -20.62 33.45
C GLU A 114 -36.95 -19.88 33.60
N GLU A 115 -37.96 -20.29 32.83
CA GLU A 115 -39.33 -19.84 33.00
C GLU A 115 -39.81 -20.45 34.33
N GLU A 116 -40.02 -19.59 35.33
CA GLU A 116 -40.66 -19.98 36.59
C GLU A 116 -42.15 -20.19 36.32
N ASP A 117 -42.59 -21.45 36.31
CA ASP A 117 -44.00 -21.89 36.40
C ASP A 117 -44.48 -22.00 37.86
#